data_AF-A0A6B3CCT5-F1
#
_entry.id   AF-A0A6B3CCT5-F1
#
_cell.length_a   1.000
_cell.length_b   1.000
_cell.length_c   1.000
_cell.angle_alpha   90.00
_cell.angle_beta   90.00
_cell.angle_gamma   90.00
#
_symmetry.space_group_name_H-M   'P 1'
#
loop_
_entity.id
_entity.type
_entity.pdbx_description
1 polymer ?
#
loop_
_entity_poly.entity_id
_entity_poly.type
_entity_poly.pdbx_seq_one_letter_code
_entity_poly.pdbx_strand_id
1 'polypeptide(L)'
;PTNDLDIETLTQLEDLLDGWPGSMIVISHDRFFVERTTDRVFALLGDGALRMLPRGIDEYLERRQRMEEAAASSAPAVAAGPAAAVPEKSAADVRAAKKELQKIERQLDKISQKETTLHARIAEH
;
A
#
# COMPACT_ATOMS: atom_id res chain seq x y z
N PRO A 1 3.71 9.06 -0.31
CA PRO A 1 4.01 10.41 0.24
C PRO A 1 2.77 11.24 0.64
N THR A 2 1.56 10.65 0.72
CA THR A 2 0.34 11.32 1.23
C THR A 2 0.14 11.18 2.74
N ASN A 3 1.17 10.77 3.50
CA ASN A 3 0.97 10.28 4.87
C ASN A 3 1.09 11.36 5.97
N ASP A 4 1.37 12.62 5.61
CA ASP A 4 1.62 13.69 6.58
C ASP A 4 0.85 14.98 6.25
N LEU A 5 -0.24 14.88 5.48
CA LEU A 5 -1.15 16.00 5.23
C LEU A 5 -2.38 15.82 6.10
N ASP A 6 -2.61 16.76 7.02
CA ASP A 6 -3.86 16.84 7.76
C ASP A 6 -5.05 16.87 6.78
N ILE A 7 -6.19 16.28 7.17
CA ILE A 7 -7.40 16.15 6.32
C ILE A 7 -7.82 17.48 5.68
N GLU A 8 -7.62 18.58 6.41
CA GLU A 8 -7.87 19.94 5.91
C GLU A 8 -6.96 20.32 4.74
N THR A 9 -5.67 19.96 4.81
CA THR A 9 -4.70 20.22 3.75
C THR A 9 -4.93 19.34 2.53
N LEU A 10 -5.37 18.09 2.74
CA LEU A 10 -5.82 17.22 1.65
C LEU A 10 -7.00 17.84 0.89
N THR A 11 -8.00 18.37 1.62
CA THR A 11 -9.17 19.02 1.01
C THR A 11 -8.79 20.27 0.19
N GLN A 12 -7.85 21.08 0.70
CA GLN A 12 -7.36 22.26 -0.05
C GLN A 12 -6.55 21.87 -1.28
N LEU A 13 -5.71 20.82 -1.18
CA LEU A 13 -4.96 20.29 -2.30
C LEU A 13 -5.92 19.77 -3.37
N GLU A 14 -6.89 18.99 -2.94
CA GLU A 14 -8.00 18.47 -3.73
C GLU A 14 -8.73 19.56 -4.54
N ASP A 15 -9.16 20.66 -3.90
CA ASP A 15 -9.82 21.78 -4.58
C ASP A 15 -8.90 22.48 -5.61
N LEU A 16 -7.60 22.58 -5.29
CA LEU A 16 -6.60 23.14 -6.20
C LEU A 16 -6.36 22.24 -7.41
N LEU A 17 -6.38 20.92 -7.21
CA LEU A 17 -6.20 19.93 -8.27
C LEU A 17 -7.42 19.87 -9.20
N ASP A 18 -8.64 20.02 -8.67
CA ASP A 18 -9.87 20.06 -9.47
C ASP A 18 -9.89 21.27 -10.43
N GLY A 19 -9.23 22.37 -10.05
CA GLY A 19 -9.09 23.57 -10.87
C GLY A 19 -7.89 23.59 -11.83
N TRP A 20 -7.05 22.55 -11.86
CA TRP A 20 -5.79 22.56 -12.59
C TRP A 20 -6.01 22.45 -14.11
N PRO A 21 -5.62 23.46 -14.93
CA PRO A 21 -5.94 23.49 -16.37
C PRO A 21 -5.00 22.64 -17.24
N GLY A 22 -4.26 21.69 -16.64
CA GLY A 22 -3.21 20.92 -17.32
C GLY A 22 -3.28 19.43 -17.03
N SER A 23 -2.37 18.66 -17.64
CA SER A 23 -2.18 17.24 -17.31
C SER A 23 -1.25 17.11 -16.12
N MET A 24 -1.61 16.26 -15.16
CA MET A 24 -0.80 15.94 -13.99
C MET A 24 -0.68 14.42 -13.84
N ILE A 25 0.46 14.00 -13.28
CA ILE A 25 0.69 12.61 -12.87
C ILE A 25 0.79 12.59 -11.35
N VAL A 26 -0.07 11.80 -10.71
CA VAL A 26 -0.13 11.67 -9.25
C VAL A 26 0.37 10.28 -8.86
N ILE A 27 1.29 10.22 -7.91
CA ILE A 27 1.75 8.98 -7.28
C ILE A 27 1.48 9.09 -5.78
N SER A 28 0.55 8.27 -5.31
CA SER A 28 0.11 8.26 -3.91
C SER A 28 -0.10 6.82 -3.43
N HIS A 29 -0.01 6.64 -2.12
CA HIS A 29 -0.38 5.39 -1.45
C HIS A 29 -1.81 5.45 -0.88
N ASP A 30 -2.43 6.63 -0.87
CA ASP A 30 -3.83 6.81 -0.50
C ASP A 30 -4.70 6.54 -1.72
N ARG A 31 -5.50 5.48 -1.62
CA ARG A 31 -6.45 5.08 -2.64
C ARG A 31 -7.52 6.14 -2.87
N PHE A 32 -8.11 6.68 -1.80
CA PHE A 32 -9.24 7.60 -1.89
C PHE A 32 -8.82 8.88 -2.59
N PHE A 33 -7.65 9.41 -2.23
CA PHE A 33 -7.08 10.59 -2.88
C PHE A 33 -6.91 10.39 -4.40
N VAL A 34 -6.31 9.27 -4.82
CA VAL A 34 -6.09 8.97 -6.24
C VAL A 34 -7.40 8.83 -6.99
N GLU A 35 -8.36 8.09 -6.45
CA GLU A 35 -9.66 7.87 -7.09
C GLU A 35 -10.47 9.17 -7.21
N ARG A 36 -10.29 10.11 -6.28
CA ARG A 36 -11.01 11.38 -6.24
C ARG A 36 -10.39 12.45 -7.15
N THR A 37 -9.06 12.45 -7.31
CA THR A 37 -8.32 13.53 -8.02
C THR A 37 -7.85 13.15 -9.44
N THR A 38 -8.03 11.90 -9.87
CA THR A 38 -7.55 11.45 -11.18
C THR A 38 -8.66 10.85 -12.04
N ASP A 39 -8.68 11.19 -13.33
CA ASP A 39 -9.65 10.65 -14.28
C ASP A 39 -9.29 9.23 -14.77
N ARG A 40 -8.00 8.89 -14.71
CA ARG A 40 -7.45 7.65 -15.27
C ARG A 40 -6.39 7.07 -14.36
N VAL A 41 -6.59 5.82 -13.98
CA VAL A 41 -5.63 5.07 -13.16
C VAL A 41 -4.81 4.16 -14.05
N PHE A 42 -3.49 4.22 -13.88
CA PHE A 42 -2.54 3.31 -14.53
C PHE A 42 -1.79 2.51 -13.47
N ALA A 43 -1.54 1.24 -13.75
CA ALA A 43 -0.81 0.37 -12.84
C ALA A 43 0.30 -0.41 -13.53
N LEU A 44 1.35 -0.67 -12.76
CA LEU A 44 2.41 -1.61 -13.05
C LEU A 44 2.10 -2.91 -12.31
N LEU A 45 1.91 -4.02 -13.02
CA LEU A 45 1.56 -5.32 -12.41
C LEU A 45 2.78 -6.20 -12.12
N GLY A 46 3.99 -5.64 -12.20
CA GLY A 46 5.26 -6.35 -11.97
C GLY A 46 5.91 -6.92 -13.22
N ASP A 47 5.27 -6.80 -14.39
CA ASP A 47 5.77 -7.21 -15.71
C ASP A 47 6.48 -6.09 -16.47
N GLY A 48 6.70 -4.93 -15.82
CA GLY A 48 7.31 -3.75 -16.43
C GLY A 48 6.41 -3.03 -17.44
N ALA A 49 5.17 -3.49 -17.64
CA ALA A 49 4.21 -2.86 -18.55
C ALA A 49 3.22 -1.98 -17.79
N LEU A 50 3.01 -0.76 -18.28
CA LEU A 50 1.99 0.13 -17.75
C LEU A 50 0.64 -0.20 -18.38
N ARG A 51 -0.38 -0.44 -17.56
CA ARG A 51 -1.74 -0.77 -18.04
C ARG A 51 -2.74 0.21 -17.45
N MET A 52 -3.63 0.72 -18.30
CA MET A 52 -4.77 1.52 -17.85
C MET A 52 -5.82 0.61 -17.21
N LEU A 53 -6.40 1.08 -16.11
CA LEU A 53 -7.41 0.37 -15.32
C LEU A 53 -8.73 1.15 -15.35
N PRO A 54 -9.71 0.73 -16.18
CA PRO A 54 -10.99 1.42 -16.29
C PRO A 54 -11.80 1.47 -15.00
N ARG A 55 -11.64 0.50 -14.08
CA ARG A 55 -12.32 0.51 -12.77
C ARG A 55 -11.41 0.98 -11.63
N GLY A 56 -10.33 1.70 -11.93
CA GLY A 56 -9.49 2.32 -10.92
C GLY A 56 -8.68 1.32 -10.08
N ILE A 57 -8.52 1.63 -8.79
CA ILE A 57 -7.65 0.88 -7.88
C ILE A 57 -8.28 -0.46 -7.47
N ASP A 58 -9.61 -0.58 -7.43
CA ASP A 58 -10.28 -1.86 -7.18
C ASP A 58 -9.84 -2.94 -8.17
N GLU A 59 -9.79 -2.60 -9.45
CA GLU A 59 -9.33 -3.52 -10.48
C GLU A 59 -7.86 -3.90 -10.31
N TYR A 60 -7.02 -2.97 -9.86
CA TYR A 60 -5.62 -3.26 -9.54
C TYR A 60 -5.53 -4.35 -8.45
N LEU A 61 -6.29 -4.19 -7.37
CA LEU A 61 -6.30 -5.10 -6.24
C LEU A 61 -6.80 -6.50 -6.65
N GLU A 62 -7.89 -6.57 -7.40
CA GLU A 62 -8.41 -7.84 -7.92
C GLU A 62 -7.39 -8.55 -8.83
N ARG A 63 -6.76 -7.81 -9.76
CA ARG A 63 -5.75 -8.38 -10.66
C ARG A 63 -4.52 -8.86 -9.89
N ARG A 64 -4.06 -8.09 -8.91
CA ARG A 64 -2.94 -8.47 -8.02
C ARG A 64 -3.26 -9.75 -7.24
N GLN A 65 -4.45 -9.84 -6.64
CA GLN A 65 -4.88 -11.04 -5.94
C GLN A 65 -4.92 -12.26 -6.85
N ARG A 66 -5.52 -12.15 -8.05
CA ARG A 66 -5.53 -13.26 -9.02
C ARG A 66 -4.14 -13.69 -9.46
N MET A 67 -3.20 -12.74 -9.62
CA MET A 67 -1.81 -13.05 -9.96
C MET A 67 -1.10 -13.79 -8.82
N GLU A 68 -1.34 -13.39 -7.57
CA GLU A 68 -0.81 -14.08 -6.38
C GLU A 68 -1.39 -15.49 -6.24
N GLU A 69 -2.70 -15.66 -6.45
CA GLU A 69 -3.37 -16.97 -6.46
C GLU A 69 -2.85 -17.88 -7.59
N ALA A 70 -2.63 -17.33 -8.79
CA ALA A 70 -2.05 -18.06 -9.91
C ALA A 70 -0.58 -18.44 -9.66
N ALA A 71 0.21 -17.57 -9.03
CA ALA A 71 1.58 -17.85 -8.62
C ALA A 71 1.64 -18.95 -7.54
N ALA A 72 0.70 -18.95 -6.60
CA ALA A 72 0.59 -19.99 -5.59
C ALA A 72 0.16 -21.35 -6.19
N SER A 73 -0.71 -21.33 -7.20
CA SER A 73 -1.19 -22.54 -7.90
C SER A 73 -0.20 -23.12 -8.92
N SER A 74 0.69 -22.28 -9.47
CA SER A 74 1.71 -22.67 -10.47
C SER A 74 3.06 -23.05 -9.88
N ALA A 75 3.21 -23.05 -8.54
CA ALA A 75 4.34 -23.68 -7.90
C ALA A 75 4.39 -25.17 -8.31
N PRO A 76 5.52 -25.67 -8.86
CA PRO A 76 5.56 -27.02 -9.37
C PRO A 76 5.27 -28.00 -8.25
N ALA A 77 4.29 -28.87 -8.48
CA ALA A 77 4.06 -30.08 -7.71
C ALA A 77 5.28 -30.99 -7.89
N VAL A 78 6.35 -30.72 -7.14
CA VAL A 78 7.41 -31.67 -6.89
C VAL A 78 6.81 -32.82 -6.09
N ALA A 79 6.54 -33.91 -6.83
CA ALA A 79 6.30 -35.27 -6.37
C ALA A 79 5.28 -35.49 -5.24
N ALA A 80 4.19 -36.18 -5.60
CA ALA A 80 3.29 -36.83 -4.66
C ALA A 80 4.06 -37.79 -3.72
N GLY A 81 4.34 -37.32 -2.51
CA GLY A 81 4.60 -38.10 -1.30
C GLY A 81 3.47 -37.85 -0.29
N PRO A 82 3.20 -38.77 0.65
CA PRO A 82 1.98 -38.76 1.44
C PRO A 82 1.87 -37.46 2.26
N ALA A 83 0.66 -36.92 2.31
CA ALA A 83 0.26 -35.67 2.95
C ALA A 83 1.11 -35.33 4.20
N ALA A 84 2.09 -34.45 4.01
CA ALA A 84 2.69 -33.73 5.12
C ALA A 84 1.68 -32.67 5.54
N ALA A 85 1.03 -32.91 6.67
CA ALA A 85 0.23 -31.92 7.37
C ALA A 85 1.01 -30.60 7.43
N VAL A 86 0.39 -29.53 6.94
CA VAL A 86 0.85 -28.17 7.26
C VAL A 86 0.97 -28.09 8.78
N PRO A 87 2.14 -27.78 9.35
CA PRO A 87 2.24 -27.62 10.78
C PRO A 87 1.39 -26.40 11.12
N GLU A 88 0.25 -26.62 11.79
CA GLU A 88 -0.47 -25.53 12.44
C GLU A 88 0.54 -24.82 13.34
N LYS A 89 0.85 -23.57 13.00
CA LYS A 89 1.82 -22.74 13.74
C LYS A 89 1.44 -22.81 15.22
N SER A 90 2.38 -23.21 16.05
CA SER A 90 2.08 -23.44 17.46
C SER A 90 1.58 -22.14 18.10
N ALA A 91 0.75 -22.23 19.14
CA ALA A 91 0.26 -21.04 19.85
C ALA A 91 1.41 -20.15 20.38
N ALA A 92 2.62 -20.69 20.55
CA ALA A 92 3.82 -19.95 20.88
C ALA A 92 4.33 -19.09 19.71
N ASP A 93 4.32 -19.61 18.48
CA ASP A 93 4.75 -18.90 17.28
C ASP A 93 3.81 -17.74 16.96
N VAL A 94 2.50 -17.93 17.15
CA VAL A 94 1.50 -16.87 16.97
C VAL A 94 1.68 -15.73 17.99
N ARG A 95 2.01 -16.06 19.24
CA ARG A 95 2.30 -15.05 20.28
C ARG A 95 3.61 -14.31 20.01
N ALA A 96 4.64 -15.01 19.55
CA ALA A 96 5.91 -14.40 19.16
C ALA A 96 5.72 -13.43 17.99
N ALA A 97 4.99 -13.84 16.94
CA ALA A 97 4.67 -12.99 15.80
C ALA A 97 3.88 -11.74 16.21
N LYS A 98 2.88 -11.89 17.09
CA LYS A 98 2.09 -10.75 17.59
C LYS A 98 2.94 -9.75 18.40
N LYS A 99 3.92 -10.24 19.16
CA LYS A 99 4.83 -9.40 19.94
C LYS A 99 5.82 -8.63 19.06
N GLU A 100 6.32 -9.27 18.00
CA GLU A 100 7.14 -8.59 16.99
C GLU A 100 6.34 -7.54 16.23
N LEU A 101 5.09 -7.83 15.86
CA LEU A 101 4.17 -6.86 15.26
C LEU A 101 3.98 -5.63 16.15
N GLN A 102 3.70 -5.85 17.44
CA GLN A 102 3.53 -4.75 18.40
C GLN A 102 4.82 -3.95 18.62
N LYS A 103 5.99 -4.57 18.48
CA LYS A 103 7.27 -3.88 18.58
C LYS A 103 7.52 -3.01 17.36
N ILE A 104 7.22 -3.51 16.16
CA ILE A 104 7.32 -2.78 14.89
C ILE A 104 6.37 -1.58 14.93
N GLU A 105 5.12 -1.75 15.37
CA GLU A 105 4.16 -0.65 15.55
C GLU A 105 4.73 0.46 16.45
N ARG A 106 5.25 0.10 17.63
CA ARG A 106 5.86 1.09 18.54
C ARG A 106 7.10 1.78 17.96
N GLN A 107 7.84 1.10 17.09
CA GLN A 107 8.98 1.70 16.40
C GLN A 107 8.53 2.67 15.32
N LEU A 108 7.46 2.33 14.58
CA LEU A 108 6.83 3.23 13.60
C LEU A 108 6.31 4.49 14.28
N ASP A 109 5.59 4.36 15.41
CA ASP A 109 5.09 5.52 16.17
C ASP A 109 6.24 6.45 16.61
N LYS A 110 7.35 5.88 17.08
CA LYS A 110 8.53 6.67 17.48
C LYS A 110 9.20 7.36 16.31
N ILE A 111 9.25 6.72 15.15
CA ILE A 111 9.83 7.31 13.94
C ILE A 111 8.93 8.45 13.46
N SER A 112 7.61 8.23 13.44
CA SER A 112 6.61 9.25 13.10
C SER A 112 6.72 10.48 14.02
N GLN A 113 6.77 10.30 15.34
CA GLN A 113 6.96 11.42 16.27
C GLN A 113 8.27 12.18 16.04
N LYS A 114 9.36 11.47 15.73
CA LYS A 114 10.64 12.11 15.40
C LYS A 114 10.56 12.91 14.11
N GLU A 115 9.86 12.38 13.11
CA GLU A 115 9.63 13.03 11.83
C GLU A 115 8.84 14.33 12.02
N THR A 116 7.71 14.29 12.75
CA THR A 116 6.94 15.50 13.08
C THR A 116 7.79 16.54 13.81
N THR A 117 8.62 16.10 14.77
CA THR A 117 9.51 17.01 15.52
C THR A 117 10.57 17.64 14.61
N LEU A 118 11.11 16.88 13.65
CA LEU A 118 12.10 17.38 12.71
C LEU A 118 11.48 18.38 11.73
N HIS A 119 10.30 18.09 11.21
CA HIS A 119 9.56 18.99 10.31
C HIS A 119 9.21 20.30 11.00
N ALA A 120 8.75 20.26 12.25
CA ALA A 120 8.51 21.48 13.05
C ALA A 120 9.79 22.33 13.20
N ARG A 121 10.93 21.69 13.45
CA ARG A 121 12.23 22.37 13.60
C ARG A 121 12.75 22.97 12.30
N ILE A 122 12.41 22.37 11.15
CA ILE A 122 12.74 22.93 9.83
C ILE A 122 11.83 24.11 9.50
N ALA A 123 10.56 24.09 9.89
CA ALA A 123 9.61 25.18 9.65
C ALA A 123 9.90 26.46 10.49
N GLU A 124 10.58 26.32 11.63
CA GLU A 124 10.98 27.44 12.49
C GLU A 124 12.29 28.15 12.05
N HIS A 125 12.98 27.65 11.02
CA HIS A 125 14.24 28.19 10.49
C HIS A 125 14.14 28.64 9.04
#